data_AF-A0A4P5YMA7-F1
#
_entry.id   AF-A0A4P5YMA7-F1
#
_cell.length_a   1.000
_cell.length_b   1.000
_cell.length_c   1.000
_cell.angle_alpha   90.00
_cell.angle_beta   90.00
_cell.angle_gamma   90.00
#
_symmetry.space_group_name_H-M   'P 1'
#
loop_
_entity.id
_entity.type
_entity.pdbx_description
1 polymer ?
#
loop_
_entity_poly.entity_id
_entity_poly.type
_entity_poly.pdbx_seq_one_letter_code
_entity_poly.pdbx_strand_id
1 'polypeptide(L)'
;MGSYRRAGSHLGAPHSVRPVSEKSINQRDVSPTTIGWTNADGGTGRTECGAPCAPDAARPGAPHSVRPVSQESRIQSEPSHTTAGWTRRGYLPHWNSPSTIQSITYRLDDSLPLEVLDRLRQDSAYLPDEERQRVQRRRIDDLLDAGLGSCVLRHPAAAAIVEQAWRHFDGDRYRLLAWTVMPNHVHVLIEPASGWTVGKLVHGWKSFTILAINRLRLGPIVHWQRDYWDRWIRDEDHLLRTIGYIDGNPVKAGLVVSAADWPWGSAHHAQRTCAAWGERIGGGDG
;
A
#
# COMPACT_ATOMS: atom_id res chain seq x y z
N MET A 1 -72.50 -10.26 9.95
CA MET A 1 -71.27 -11.06 10.12
C MET A 1 -70.50 -10.97 8.80
N GLY A 2 -69.32 -10.38 8.65
CA GLY A 2 -68.44 -9.67 9.57
C GLY A 2 -67.74 -8.52 8.84
N SER A 3 -67.65 -7.39 9.51
CA SER A 3 -66.75 -6.28 9.23
C SER A 3 -65.36 -6.61 9.80
N TYR A 4 -64.26 -6.27 9.11
CA TYR A 4 -63.14 -5.53 9.72
C TYR A 4 -62.08 -5.05 8.71
N ARG A 5 -62.04 -3.71 8.56
CA ARG A 5 -60.94 -2.74 8.45
C ARG A 5 -59.71 -2.98 7.54
N ARG A 6 -59.52 -1.98 6.65
CA ARG A 6 -58.25 -1.48 6.09
C ARG A 6 -57.17 -1.30 7.17
N ALA A 7 -55.96 -1.77 6.91
CA ALA A 7 -54.75 -1.30 7.56
C ALA A 7 -53.98 -0.38 6.60
N GLY A 8 -53.71 0.83 7.07
CA GLY A 8 -53.03 1.89 6.34
C GLY A 8 -51.51 1.74 6.34
N SER A 9 -50.95 2.37 5.32
CA SER A 9 -49.56 2.75 5.09
C SER A 9 -48.91 3.47 6.27
N HIS A 10 -47.79 2.93 6.77
CA HIS A 10 -46.78 3.69 7.51
C HIS A 10 -45.40 3.41 6.93
N LEU A 11 -45.00 4.28 6.00
CA LEU A 11 -43.61 4.50 5.62
C LEU A 11 -42.92 5.17 6.82
N GLY A 12 -42.04 4.42 7.50
CA GLY A 12 -41.14 4.97 8.51
C GLY A 12 -40.08 5.85 7.84
N ALA A 13 -40.01 7.10 8.26
CA ALA A 13 -38.99 8.05 7.84
C ALA A 13 -37.58 7.60 8.28
N PRO A 14 -36.52 7.86 7.49
CA PRO A 14 -35.16 7.53 7.88
C PRO A 14 -34.69 8.39 9.06
N HIS A 15 -34.06 7.75 10.03
CA HIS A 15 -33.46 8.38 11.20
C HIS A 15 -32.36 9.36 10.78
N SER A 16 -32.59 10.65 11.05
CA SER A 16 -31.61 11.74 10.97
C SER A 16 -30.47 11.50 11.97
N VAL A 17 -29.33 11.01 11.49
CA VAL A 17 -28.07 10.99 12.27
C VAL A 17 -27.50 12.40 12.30
N ARG A 18 -27.42 13.00 13.49
CA ARG A 18 -26.78 14.31 13.70
C ARG A 18 -25.27 14.20 13.52
N PRO A 19 -24.58 15.21 12.95
CA PRO A 19 -23.13 15.21 12.84
C PRO A 19 -22.51 15.30 14.25
N VAL A 20 -21.59 14.40 14.54
CA VAL A 20 -20.74 14.45 15.74
C VAL A 20 -19.64 15.48 15.49
N SER A 21 -19.51 16.44 16.39
CA SER A 21 -18.55 17.54 16.34
C SER A 21 -17.11 17.04 16.16
N GLU A 22 -16.43 17.55 15.14
CA GLU A 22 -14.99 17.38 14.92
C GLU A 22 -14.20 17.94 16.11
N LYS A 23 -13.57 17.06 16.87
CA LYS A 23 -12.39 17.43 17.65
C LYS A 23 -11.19 17.27 16.73
N SER A 24 -10.62 18.40 16.34
CA SER A 24 -9.39 18.53 15.56
C SER A 24 -8.27 17.70 16.19
N ILE A 25 -7.95 16.54 15.60
CA ILE A 25 -6.72 15.79 15.92
C ILE A 25 -5.61 16.39 15.07
N ASN A 26 -4.65 17.01 15.75
CA ASN A 26 -3.52 17.70 15.16
C ASN A 26 -2.57 16.69 14.47
N GLN A 27 -2.16 16.95 13.23
CA GLN A 27 -1.32 16.06 12.40
C GLN A 27 0.11 15.81 12.93
N ARG A 28 0.43 16.25 14.17
CA ARG A 28 1.76 16.13 14.78
C ARG A 28 1.91 14.98 15.77
N ASP A 29 0.83 14.28 16.13
CA ASP A 29 0.86 13.32 17.25
C ASP A 29 0.97 11.84 16.84
N VAL A 30 1.26 11.53 15.58
CA VAL A 30 1.55 10.16 15.14
C VAL A 30 3.04 10.03 14.82
N SER A 31 3.87 9.99 15.86
CA SER A 31 5.30 9.70 15.74
C SER A 31 5.52 8.20 15.46
N PRO A 32 6.21 7.82 14.37
CA PRO A 32 6.38 6.41 13.95
C PRO A 32 7.51 5.69 14.71
N THR A 33 7.74 5.98 15.99
CA THR A 33 8.95 5.54 16.70
C THR A 33 8.82 4.17 17.37
N THR A 34 7.66 3.50 17.32
CA THR A 34 7.44 2.24 18.07
C THR A 34 7.40 0.97 17.21
N ILE A 35 7.42 1.09 15.88
CA ILE A 35 7.41 -0.07 14.98
C ILE A 35 8.66 -0.04 14.13
N GLY A 36 9.74 -0.67 14.63
CA GLY A 36 10.95 -0.86 13.86
C GLY A 36 10.65 -1.58 12.55
N TRP A 37 11.21 -1.07 11.46
CA TRP A 37 11.23 -1.72 10.17
C TRP A 37 12.12 -2.96 10.28
N THR A 38 11.54 -4.16 10.26
CA THR A 38 12.33 -5.37 10.10
C THR A 38 12.71 -5.50 8.62
N ASN A 39 13.99 -5.33 8.32
CA ASN A 39 14.54 -5.60 7.01
C ASN A 39 14.32 -7.08 6.65
N ALA A 40 13.96 -7.34 5.40
CA ALA A 40 13.80 -8.69 4.86
C ALA A 40 15.14 -9.39 4.58
N ASP A 41 16.26 -8.80 5.00
CA ASP A 41 17.60 -9.34 4.83
C ASP A 41 18.23 -9.47 6.22
N GLY A 42 18.41 -10.71 6.69
CA GLY A 42 19.05 -11.02 7.95
C GLY A 42 20.50 -10.57 7.95
N GLY A 43 20.79 -9.47 8.65
CA GLY A 43 22.14 -8.97 8.85
C GLY A 43 22.17 -7.97 10.00
N THR A 44 22.48 -8.45 11.21
CA THR A 44 22.70 -7.58 12.38
C THR A 44 24.05 -6.89 12.26
N GLY A 45 24.09 -5.69 11.67
CA GLY A 45 25.26 -4.82 11.66
C GLY A 45 25.07 -3.65 12.62
N ARG A 46 25.60 -3.80 13.85
CA ARG A 46 25.71 -2.71 14.83
C ARG A 46 26.86 -1.80 14.38
N THR A 47 26.59 -0.52 14.12
CA THR A 47 27.60 0.49 13.78
C THR A 47 27.90 1.30 15.04
N GLU A 48 29.12 1.18 15.58
CA GLU A 48 29.68 2.16 16.49
C GLU A 48 31.01 2.65 15.90
N CYS A 49 31.13 3.98 15.79
CA CYS A 49 32.31 4.68 15.32
C CYS A 49 33.08 5.27 16.52
N GLY A 50 34.43 5.27 16.45
CA GLY A 50 35.22 6.40 16.95
C GLY A 50 36.29 6.15 18.02
N ALA A 51 37.47 5.67 17.60
CA ALA A 51 38.85 6.16 17.92
C ALA A 51 39.38 6.23 19.39
N PRO A 52 40.71 6.39 19.64
CA PRO A 52 41.91 5.95 18.90
C PRO A 52 42.97 5.19 19.76
N CYS A 53 44.00 4.70 19.08
CA CYS A 53 45.17 3.95 19.53
C CYS A 53 46.07 4.59 20.61
N ALA A 54 46.72 3.74 21.43
CA ALA A 54 48.12 3.88 21.86
C ALA A 54 48.70 2.52 22.32
N PRO A 55 50.04 2.32 22.29
CA PRO A 55 50.71 1.01 22.24
C PRO A 55 51.28 0.57 23.62
N ASP A 56 51.60 -0.72 23.81
CA ASP A 56 52.97 -1.15 24.17
C ASP A 56 53.16 -2.66 24.44
N ALA A 57 54.43 -3.05 24.30
CA ALA A 57 55.17 -4.11 25.00
C ALA A 57 55.05 -5.60 24.58
N ALA A 58 56.18 -6.06 24.02
CA ALA A 58 56.58 -7.44 23.85
C ALA A 58 56.96 -8.14 25.16
N ARG A 59 56.77 -9.48 25.25
CA ARG A 59 57.81 -10.50 25.59
C ARG A 59 57.24 -11.95 25.63
N PRO A 60 58.11 -12.99 25.58
CA PRO A 60 57.84 -14.27 24.90
C PRO A 60 57.65 -15.48 25.84
N GLY A 61 57.15 -16.61 25.30
CA GLY A 61 57.33 -17.92 25.94
C GLY A 61 56.46 -19.09 25.42
N ALA A 62 57.04 -19.88 24.51
CA ALA A 62 57.01 -21.35 24.45
C ALA A 62 55.69 -22.15 24.13
N PRO A 63 55.80 -23.41 23.65
CA PRO A 63 55.05 -23.88 22.48
C PRO A 63 54.13 -25.07 22.76
N HIS A 64 52.96 -25.15 22.10
CA HIS A 64 52.27 -26.44 21.90
C HIS A 64 51.53 -26.48 20.55
N SER A 65 51.98 -27.45 19.73
CA SER A 65 51.29 -28.13 18.62
C SER A 65 49.78 -28.30 18.87
N VAL A 66 48.91 -28.10 17.85
CA VAL A 66 47.99 -29.11 17.25
C VAL A 66 47.28 -28.55 15.97
N ARG A 67 47.58 -29.17 14.81
CA ARG A 67 46.79 -29.43 13.56
C ARG A 67 46.28 -28.30 12.63
N PRO A 68 46.25 -28.54 11.29
CA PRO A 68 45.92 -27.53 10.28
C PRO A 68 44.41 -27.41 10.07
N VAL A 69 43.91 -26.17 10.04
CA VAL A 69 42.58 -25.83 9.52
C VAL A 69 42.74 -25.47 8.04
N SER A 70 42.01 -26.20 7.22
CA SER A 70 41.90 -26.11 5.77
C SER A 70 41.40 -24.74 5.31
N GLN A 71 41.97 -24.26 4.19
CA GLN A 71 41.49 -23.13 3.40
C GLN A 71 40.00 -23.25 3.12
N GLU A 72 39.20 -22.31 3.64
CA GLU A 72 37.88 -22.05 3.10
C GLU A 72 37.94 -20.83 2.18
N SER A 73 37.63 -21.14 0.93
CA SER A 73 37.55 -20.28 -0.22
C SER A 73 36.55 -19.14 0.02
N ARG A 74 37.02 -17.94 -0.32
CA ARG A 74 36.22 -16.73 -0.45
C ARG A 74 35.18 -16.94 -1.57
N ILE A 75 33.98 -17.41 -1.21
CA ILE A 75 32.83 -17.36 -2.12
C ILE A 75 32.44 -15.88 -2.25
N GLN A 76 32.91 -15.24 -3.31
CA GLN A 76 32.34 -14.01 -3.81
C GLN A 76 30.91 -14.34 -4.26
N SER A 77 29.90 -13.86 -3.53
CA SER A 77 28.52 -13.89 -3.99
C SER A 77 28.33 -12.72 -4.96
N GLU A 78 28.21 -13.04 -6.25
CA GLU A 78 27.75 -12.09 -7.26
C GLU A 78 26.30 -11.67 -6.95
N PRO A 79 25.92 -10.41 -7.21
CA PRO A 79 24.55 -9.96 -7.02
C PRO A 79 23.63 -10.70 -8.00
N SER A 80 22.62 -11.37 -7.46
CA SER A 80 21.60 -12.05 -8.25
C SER A 80 20.89 -11.05 -9.16
N HIS A 81 21.20 -11.08 -10.45
CA HIS A 81 20.45 -10.35 -11.47
C HIS A 81 18.98 -10.81 -11.42
N THR A 82 18.08 -9.94 -10.98
CA THR A 82 16.63 -10.17 -11.13
C THR A 82 16.29 -10.06 -12.62
N THR A 83 16.24 -11.18 -13.31
CA THR A 83 15.87 -11.26 -14.72
C THR A 83 14.42 -10.81 -14.92
N ALA A 84 14.19 -9.96 -15.91
CA ALA A 84 12.83 -9.58 -16.31
C ALA A 84 12.05 -10.84 -16.73
N GLY A 85 10.81 -11.00 -16.24
CA GLY A 85 9.99 -12.16 -16.55
C GLY A 85 8.68 -12.23 -15.76
N TRP A 86 7.76 -13.04 -16.30
CA TRP A 86 6.52 -13.40 -15.62
C TRP A 86 6.82 -14.29 -14.41
N THR A 87 6.24 -13.96 -13.26
CA THR A 87 6.24 -14.84 -12.08
C THR A 87 4.82 -15.24 -11.74
N ARG A 88 4.64 -16.48 -11.25
CA ARG A 88 3.36 -16.97 -10.74
C ARG A 88 3.49 -17.20 -9.23
N ARG A 89 2.70 -16.49 -8.42
CA ARG A 89 2.46 -16.83 -7.01
C ARG A 89 0.96 -16.95 -6.81
N GLY A 90 0.43 -18.18 -6.94
CA GLY A 90 -1.01 -18.44 -6.93
C GLY A 90 -1.62 -18.41 -8.35
N TYR A 91 -2.84 -17.90 -8.47
CA TYR A 91 -3.61 -17.95 -9.72
C TYR A 91 -3.37 -16.76 -10.67
N LEU A 92 -2.83 -15.64 -10.18
CA LEU A 92 -2.59 -14.43 -10.97
C LEU A 92 -1.13 -14.34 -11.43
N PRO A 93 -0.87 -14.13 -12.75
CA PRO A 93 0.47 -13.89 -13.27
C PRO A 93 0.92 -12.44 -13.01
N HIS A 94 2.13 -12.24 -12.51
CA HIS A 94 2.74 -10.93 -12.23
C HIS A 94 3.94 -10.69 -13.15
N TRP A 95 4.09 -9.48 -13.70
CA TRP A 95 5.25 -9.13 -14.54
C TRP A 95 6.33 -8.44 -13.72
N ASN A 96 7.55 -8.97 -13.71
CA ASN A 96 8.69 -8.29 -13.11
C ASN A 96 9.63 -7.82 -14.22
N SER A 97 9.96 -6.53 -14.21
CA SER A 97 11.09 -6.00 -14.96
C SER A 97 11.69 -4.85 -14.15
N PRO A 98 13.03 -4.71 -14.09
CA PRO A 98 13.66 -3.52 -13.55
C PRO A 98 13.08 -2.28 -14.24
N SER A 99 12.76 -1.25 -13.45
CA SER A 99 12.34 0.08 -13.95
C SER A 99 11.04 0.11 -14.78
N THR A 100 10.19 -0.91 -14.70
CA THR A 100 8.86 -0.84 -15.32
C THR A 100 7.85 -0.29 -14.33
N ILE A 101 7.17 0.79 -14.70
CA ILE A 101 6.11 1.37 -13.88
C ILE A 101 4.96 0.36 -13.76
N GLN A 102 4.48 0.14 -12.54
CA GLN A 102 3.40 -0.79 -12.24
C GLN A 102 2.31 -0.16 -11.38
N SER A 103 1.08 -0.29 -11.83
CA SER A 103 -0.12 -0.01 -11.06
C SER A 103 -0.45 -1.24 -10.22
N ILE A 104 -0.69 -1.05 -8.93
CA ILE A 104 -0.95 -2.12 -7.97
C ILE A 104 -2.24 -1.79 -7.21
N THR A 105 -3.09 -2.80 -7.01
CA THR A 105 -4.28 -2.73 -6.18
C THR A 105 -4.28 -3.89 -5.20
N TYR A 106 -4.49 -3.61 -3.92
CA TYR A 106 -4.76 -4.64 -2.91
C TYR A 106 -5.83 -4.16 -1.94
N ARG A 107 -6.45 -5.11 -1.24
CA ARG A 107 -7.67 -4.87 -0.46
C ARG A 107 -7.67 -5.68 0.84
N LEU A 108 -8.49 -5.27 1.79
CA LEU A 108 -8.80 -6.06 2.98
C LEU A 108 -9.44 -7.38 2.55
N ASP A 109 -9.20 -8.46 3.29
CA ASP A 109 -9.67 -9.80 2.90
C ASP A 109 -11.20 -9.90 2.83
N ASP A 110 -11.89 -9.31 3.80
CA ASP A 110 -13.35 -9.30 3.93
C ASP A 110 -14.09 -8.33 2.99
N SER A 111 -13.38 -7.47 2.26
CA SER A 111 -13.99 -6.44 1.40
C SER A 111 -14.73 -6.96 0.16
N LEU A 112 -14.56 -8.23 -0.19
CA LEU A 112 -15.29 -8.94 -1.25
C LEU A 112 -15.54 -10.38 -0.75
N PRO A 113 -16.74 -10.65 -0.20
CA PRO A 113 -17.13 -12.00 0.20
C PRO A 113 -17.01 -13.01 -0.95
N LEU A 114 -16.72 -14.27 -0.64
CA LEU A 114 -16.48 -15.31 -1.64
C LEU A 114 -17.71 -15.52 -2.54
N GLU A 115 -18.90 -15.44 -1.98
CA GLU A 115 -20.17 -15.60 -2.70
C GLU A 115 -20.35 -14.53 -3.78
N VAL A 116 -19.87 -13.31 -3.52
CA VAL A 116 -19.90 -12.19 -4.48
C VAL A 116 -18.91 -12.45 -5.62
N LEU A 117 -17.70 -12.93 -5.29
CA LEU A 117 -16.70 -13.28 -6.28
C LEU A 117 -17.14 -14.46 -7.17
N ASP A 118 -17.79 -15.45 -6.59
CA ASP A 118 -18.26 -16.62 -7.33
C ASP A 118 -19.42 -16.26 -8.27
N ARG A 119 -20.36 -15.44 -7.81
CA ARG A 119 -21.41 -14.89 -8.69
C ARG A 119 -20.80 -14.09 -9.84
N LEU A 120 -19.82 -13.23 -9.56
CA LEU A 120 -19.14 -12.46 -10.58
C LEU A 120 -18.46 -13.34 -11.63
N ARG A 121 -17.82 -14.43 -11.20
CA ARG A 121 -17.20 -15.41 -12.11
C ARG A 121 -18.23 -16.08 -13.00
N GLN A 122 -19.37 -16.49 -12.43
CA GLN A 122 -20.47 -17.13 -13.15
C GLN A 122 -21.08 -16.17 -14.19
N ASP A 123 -21.39 -14.94 -13.78
CA ASP A 123 -21.98 -13.89 -14.63
C ASP A 123 -21.12 -13.49 -15.84
N SER A 124 -19.84 -13.82 -15.82
CA SER A 124 -18.89 -13.43 -16.87
C SER A 124 -18.26 -14.63 -17.57
N ALA A 125 -18.64 -15.85 -17.21
CA ALA A 125 -18.04 -17.09 -17.72
C ALA A 125 -18.20 -17.27 -19.24
N TYR A 126 -19.24 -16.69 -19.83
CA TYR A 126 -19.51 -16.76 -21.27
C TYR A 126 -18.66 -15.81 -22.12
N LEU A 127 -18.02 -14.81 -21.51
CA LEU A 127 -17.22 -13.82 -22.22
C LEU A 127 -15.85 -14.39 -22.60
N PRO A 128 -15.23 -13.94 -23.71
CA PRO A 128 -13.83 -14.23 -24.02
C PRO A 128 -12.88 -13.75 -22.92
N ASP A 129 -11.72 -14.38 -22.80
CA ASP A 129 -10.79 -14.18 -21.66
C ASP A 129 -10.43 -12.72 -21.38
N GLU A 130 -10.07 -11.94 -22.40
CA GLU A 130 -9.72 -10.53 -22.21
C GLU A 130 -10.91 -9.68 -21.76
N GLU A 131 -12.07 -9.89 -22.37
CA GLU A 131 -13.28 -9.15 -22.05
C GLU A 131 -13.77 -9.50 -20.65
N ARG A 132 -13.76 -10.79 -20.32
CA ARG A 132 -14.06 -11.32 -19.00
C ARG A 132 -13.18 -10.67 -17.92
N GLN A 133 -11.87 -10.60 -18.13
CA GLN A 133 -10.96 -9.95 -17.18
C GLN A 133 -11.27 -8.46 -17.00
N ARG A 134 -11.57 -7.74 -18.09
CA ARG A 134 -11.93 -6.31 -18.02
C ARG A 134 -13.25 -6.09 -17.27
N VAL A 135 -14.28 -6.90 -17.56
CA VAL A 135 -15.60 -6.82 -16.90
C VAL A 135 -15.49 -7.19 -15.43
N GLN A 136 -14.79 -8.28 -15.12
CA GLN A 136 -14.54 -8.68 -13.73
C GLN A 136 -13.81 -7.60 -12.96
N ARG A 137 -12.78 -6.99 -13.57
CA ARG A 137 -12.02 -5.93 -12.92
C ARG A 137 -12.89 -4.71 -12.58
N ARG A 138 -13.66 -4.21 -13.56
CA ARG A 138 -14.56 -3.07 -13.33
C ARG A 138 -15.56 -3.37 -12.21
N ARG A 139 -16.22 -4.53 -12.27
CA ARG A 139 -17.21 -4.93 -11.25
C ARG A 139 -16.59 -5.09 -9.87
N ILE A 140 -15.36 -5.62 -9.79
CA ILE A 140 -14.60 -5.69 -8.54
C ILE A 140 -14.35 -4.29 -7.99
N ASP A 141 -13.86 -3.36 -8.80
CA ASP A 141 -13.61 -1.99 -8.35
C ASP A 141 -14.91 -1.34 -7.83
N ASP A 142 -16.03 -1.51 -8.54
CA ASP A 142 -17.35 -1.01 -8.11
C ASP A 142 -17.84 -1.65 -6.78
N LEU A 143 -17.59 -2.95 -6.58
CA LEU A 143 -17.93 -3.65 -5.33
C LEU A 143 -17.05 -3.21 -4.16
N LEU A 144 -15.78 -2.89 -4.42
CA LEU A 144 -14.89 -2.34 -3.41
C LEU A 144 -15.34 -0.94 -2.99
N ASP A 145 -15.70 -0.11 -3.97
CA ASP A 145 -16.24 1.24 -3.76
C ASP A 145 -17.54 1.23 -2.93
N ALA A 146 -18.34 0.17 -3.05
CA ALA A 146 -19.54 -0.03 -2.23
C ALA A 146 -19.25 -0.23 -0.72
N GLY A 147 -18.00 -0.45 -0.32
CA GLY A 147 -17.61 -0.47 1.08
C GLY A 147 -18.07 -1.72 1.85
N LEU A 148 -18.18 -2.86 1.17
CA LEU A 148 -18.45 -4.14 1.83
C LEU A 148 -17.29 -4.51 2.77
N GLY A 149 -17.61 -5.29 3.81
CA GLY A 149 -16.64 -5.71 4.82
C GLY A 149 -16.14 -4.56 5.69
N SER A 150 -14.94 -4.70 6.22
CA SER A 150 -14.29 -3.68 7.04
C SER A 150 -13.93 -2.46 6.21
N CYS A 151 -14.27 -1.28 6.72
CA CYS A 151 -13.84 0.01 6.19
C CYS A 151 -12.83 0.70 7.12
N VAL A 152 -11.96 -0.08 7.78
CA VAL A 152 -11.02 0.46 8.78
C VAL A 152 -10.10 1.56 8.21
N LEU A 153 -9.78 1.52 6.92
CA LEU A 153 -8.93 2.53 6.28
C LEU A 153 -9.66 3.87 6.08
N ARG A 154 -10.98 3.93 6.30
CA ARG A 154 -11.70 5.21 6.41
C ARG A 154 -11.21 6.02 7.61
N HIS A 155 -10.70 5.35 8.65
CA HIS A 155 -10.17 6.01 9.82
C HIS A 155 -8.84 6.72 9.49
N PRO A 156 -8.71 8.03 9.75
CA PRO A 156 -7.51 8.82 9.40
C PRO A 156 -6.19 8.20 9.83
N ALA A 157 -6.11 7.70 11.06
CA ALA A 157 -4.87 7.09 11.57
C ALA A 157 -4.49 5.80 10.81
N ALA A 158 -5.46 5.02 10.34
CA ALA A 158 -5.19 3.81 9.58
C ALA A 158 -4.75 4.14 8.14
N ALA A 159 -5.39 5.11 7.50
CA ALA A 159 -4.98 5.60 6.19
C ALA A 159 -3.57 6.21 6.21
N ALA A 160 -3.26 7.00 7.23
CA ALA A 160 -1.95 7.61 7.43
C ALA A 160 -0.84 6.56 7.52
N ILE A 161 -1.07 5.45 8.23
CA ILE A 161 -0.10 4.34 8.32
C ILE A 161 0.24 3.78 6.94
N VAL A 162 -0.77 3.57 6.09
CA VAL A 162 -0.57 3.04 4.74
C VAL A 162 0.21 4.03 3.88
N GLU A 163 -0.22 5.30 3.86
CA GLU A 163 0.46 6.34 3.10
C GLU A 163 1.93 6.50 3.55
N GLN A 164 2.18 6.59 4.86
CA GLN A 164 3.53 6.71 5.40
C GLN A 164 4.39 5.50 5.04
N ALA A 165 3.82 4.30 5.02
CA ALA A 165 4.55 3.10 4.64
C ALA A 165 5.03 3.15 3.18
N TRP A 166 4.24 3.73 2.27
CA TRP A 166 4.67 3.94 0.89
C TRP A 166 5.71 5.05 0.78
N ARG A 167 5.49 6.19 1.45
CA ARG A 167 6.38 7.35 1.37
C ARG A 167 7.75 7.09 2.00
N HIS A 168 7.85 6.20 2.98
CA HIS A 168 9.10 5.92 3.70
C HIS A 168 10.24 5.43 2.79
N PHE A 169 9.93 4.66 1.74
CA PHE A 169 10.92 4.13 0.80
C PHE A 169 10.86 4.78 -0.60
N ASP A 170 10.10 5.86 -0.73
CA ASP A 170 10.08 6.65 -1.97
C ASP A 170 11.47 7.26 -2.24
N GLY A 171 11.99 7.08 -3.45
CA GLY A 171 13.34 7.48 -3.85
C GLY A 171 14.45 6.50 -3.47
N ASP A 172 14.16 5.46 -2.69
CA ASP A 172 15.11 4.40 -2.32
C ASP A 172 14.75 3.07 -3.01
N ARG A 173 13.64 2.44 -2.60
CA ARG A 173 13.24 1.11 -3.11
C ARG A 173 12.38 1.19 -4.37
N TYR A 174 11.74 2.34 -4.58
CA TYR A 174 10.89 2.64 -5.73
C TYR A 174 10.65 4.15 -5.80
N ARG A 175 10.22 4.65 -6.95
CA ARG A 175 9.60 5.97 -7.06
C ARG A 175 8.09 5.82 -6.92
N LEU A 176 7.50 6.60 -6.03
CA LEU A 176 6.06 6.67 -5.80
C LEU A 176 5.45 7.72 -6.73
N LEU A 177 4.63 7.28 -7.69
CA LEU A 177 4.15 8.15 -8.76
C LEU A 177 2.72 8.66 -8.53
N ALA A 178 1.82 7.78 -8.07
CA ALA A 178 0.45 8.13 -7.70
C ALA A 178 -0.10 7.12 -6.69
N TRP A 179 -1.02 7.53 -5.84
CA TRP A 179 -1.68 6.65 -4.89
C TRP A 179 -3.04 7.17 -4.44
N THR A 180 -3.87 6.27 -3.94
CA THR A 180 -5.03 6.61 -3.13
C THR A 180 -5.32 5.48 -2.14
N VAL A 181 -5.55 5.84 -0.88
CA VAL A 181 -6.08 4.94 0.14
C VAL A 181 -7.59 5.07 0.15
N MET A 182 -8.30 3.99 -0.20
CA MET A 182 -9.76 3.90 -0.16
C MET A 182 -10.20 3.24 1.15
N PRO A 183 -11.49 3.30 1.54
CA PRO A 183 -11.96 2.81 2.85
C PRO A 183 -11.63 1.35 3.19
N ASN A 184 -11.53 0.46 2.19
CA ASN A 184 -11.28 -0.98 2.36
C ASN A 184 -10.23 -1.55 1.38
N HIS A 185 -9.64 -0.70 0.54
CA HIS A 185 -8.67 -1.08 -0.49
C HIS A 185 -7.76 0.08 -0.84
N VAL A 186 -6.79 -0.16 -1.71
CA VAL A 186 -5.82 0.85 -2.11
C VAL A 186 -5.44 0.71 -3.59
N HIS A 187 -5.07 1.82 -4.20
CA HIS A 187 -4.40 1.84 -5.51
C HIS A 187 -3.08 2.60 -5.39
N VAL A 188 -2.00 2.05 -5.93
CA VAL A 188 -0.67 2.66 -5.87
C VAL A 188 0.07 2.40 -7.18
N LEU A 189 0.77 3.42 -7.67
CA LEU A 189 1.55 3.40 -8.90
C LEU A 189 3.01 3.68 -8.55
N ILE A 190 3.88 2.74 -8.88
CA ILE A 190 5.30 2.84 -8.54
C ILE A 190 6.19 2.49 -9.74
N GLU A 191 7.41 3.00 -9.70
CA GLU A 191 8.53 2.51 -10.50
C GLU A 191 9.52 1.80 -9.57
N PRO A 192 9.58 0.45 -9.55
CA PRO A 192 10.51 -0.28 -8.70
C PRO A 192 11.97 0.02 -9.05
N ALA A 193 12.81 0.25 -8.03
CA ALA A 193 14.25 0.35 -8.21
C ALA A 193 14.87 -1.01 -8.55
N SER A 194 16.07 -1.00 -9.13
CA SER A 194 16.80 -2.24 -9.45
C SER A 194 17.00 -3.11 -8.21
N GLY A 195 16.82 -4.43 -8.35
CA GLY A 195 16.89 -5.40 -7.25
C GLY A 195 15.61 -5.56 -6.42
N TRP A 196 14.63 -4.66 -6.58
CA TRP A 196 13.32 -4.75 -5.94
C TRP A 196 12.25 -5.28 -6.89
N THR A 197 11.46 -6.26 -6.43
CA THR A 197 10.29 -6.75 -7.17
C THR A 197 9.02 -6.23 -6.51
N VAL A 198 7.96 -6.02 -7.29
CA VAL A 198 6.65 -5.60 -6.77
C VAL A 198 6.17 -6.52 -5.66
N GLY A 199 6.37 -7.83 -5.82
CA GLY A 199 5.98 -8.79 -4.80
C GLY A 199 6.73 -8.64 -3.47
N LYS A 200 8.03 -8.28 -3.49
CA LYS A 200 8.78 -7.99 -2.25
C LYS A 200 8.26 -6.72 -1.58
N LEU A 201 8.00 -5.68 -2.37
CA LEU A 201 7.49 -4.39 -1.89
C LEU A 201 6.11 -4.53 -1.25
N VAL A 202 5.16 -5.12 -1.98
CA VAL A 202 3.78 -5.34 -1.52
C VAL A 202 3.73 -6.23 -0.27
N HIS A 203 4.57 -7.27 -0.20
CA HIS A 203 4.67 -8.10 0.99
C HIS A 203 5.13 -7.29 2.22
N GLY A 204 6.17 -6.46 2.05
CA GLY A 204 6.66 -5.56 3.11
C GLY A 204 5.59 -4.58 3.57
N TRP A 205 4.93 -3.90 2.64
CA TRP A 205 3.85 -2.96 2.96
C TRP A 205 2.70 -3.63 3.71
N LYS A 206 2.19 -4.75 3.21
CA LYS A 206 1.05 -5.45 3.83
C LYS A 206 1.38 -5.93 5.25
N SER A 207 2.58 -6.50 5.44
CA SER A 207 3.01 -7.01 6.75
C SER A 207 3.15 -5.89 7.78
N PHE A 208 3.81 -4.79 7.40
CA PHE A 208 3.99 -3.65 8.29
C PHE A 208 2.65 -2.96 8.63
N THR A 209 1.89 -2.61 7.60
CA THR A 209 0.66 -1.82 7.76
C THR A 209 -0.39 -2.56 8.55
N ILE A 210 -0.58 -3.87 8.35
CA ILE A 210 -1.62 -4.61 9.08
C ILE A 210 -1.30 -4.73 10.57
N LEU A 211 -0.01 -4.91 10.92
CA LEU A 211 0.43 -4.92 12.30
C LEU A 211 0.20 -3.57 12.97
N ALA A 212 0.56 -2.49 12.28
CA ALA A 212 0.40 -1.12 12.77
C ALA A 212 -1.08 -0.74 12.93
N ILE A 213 -1.93 -1.06 11.95
CA ILE A 213 -3.37 -0.77 11.98
C ILE A 213 -4.05 -1.54 13.13
N ASN A 214 -3.77 -2.83 13.28
CA ASN A 214 -4.38 -3.63 14.34
C ASN A 214 -3.97 -3.17 15.76
N ARG A 215 -2.80 -2.53 15.91
CA ARG A 215 -2.38 -1.90 17.18
C ARG A 215 -3.21 -0.68 17.56
N LEU A 216 -3.88 -0.02 16.60
CA LEU A 216 -4.78 1.09 16.88
C LEU A 216 -6.10 0.63 17.55
N ARG A 217 -6.41 -0.67 17.54
CA ARG A 217 -7.62 -1.26 18.15
C ARG A 217 -8.92 -0.59 17.70
N LEU A 218 -9.01 -0.27 16.41
CA LEU A 218 -10.17 0.41 15.80
C LEU A 218 -11.37 -0.52 15.55
N GLY A 219 -11.29 -1.80 15.95
CA GLY A 219 -12.32 -2.80 15.72
C GLY A 219 -11.75 -4.22 15.78
N PRO A 220 -12.45 -5.20 15.17
CA PRO A 220 -11.93 -6.55 14.96
C PRO A 220 -10.57 -6.54 14.25
N ILE A 221 -9.80 -7.60 14.45
CA ILE A 221 -8.54 -7.79 13.73
C ILE A 221 -8.85 -7.90 12.24
N VAL A 222 -8.16 -7.10 11.44
CA VAL A 222 -8.26 -7.13 9.98
C VAL A 222 -7.03 -7.80 9.36
N HIS A 223 -7.21 -8.34 8.16
CA HIS A 223 -6.13 -8.85 7.34
C HIS A 223 -6.19 -8.27 5.93
N TRP A 224 -5.04 -8.17 5.27
CA TRP A 224 -5.03 -7.96 3.82
C TRP A 224 -5.38 -9.28 3.12
N GLN A 225 -6.10 -9.20 2.00
CA GLN A 225 -6.22 -10.33 1.07
C GLN A 225 -4.82 -10.89 0.76
N ARG A 226 -4.64 -12.21 0.63
CA ARG A 226 -3.32 -12.83 0.35
C ARG A 226 -2.65 -12.25 -0.91
N ASP A 227 -3.38 -12.20 -2.03
CA ASP A 227 -2.88 -11.75 -3.32
C ASP A 227 -3.04 -10.22 -3.52
N TYR A 228 -2.59 -9.72 -4.66
CA TYR A 228 -2.77 -8.35 -5.14
C TYR A 228 -2.92 -8.37 -6.67
N TRP A 229 -3.43 -7.28 -7.24
CA TRP A 229 -3.45 -7.09 -8.68
C TRP A 229 -2.39 -6.09 -9.09
N ASP A 230 -1.70 -6.36 -10.20
CA ASP A 230 -0.72 -5.48 -10.82
C ASP A 230 -0.96 -5.36 -12.33
N ARG A 231 -0.53 -4.22 -12.88
CA ARG A 231 -0.50 -3.96 -14.31
C ARG A 231 0.70 -3.08 -14.63
N TRP A 232 1.55 -3.54 -15.54
CA TRP A 232 2.65 -2.74 -16.05
C TRP A 232 2.15 -1.66 -17.04
N ILE A 233 2.79 -0.50 -17.00
CA ILE A 233 2.51 0.65 -17.86
C ILE A 233 3.35 0.56 -19.12
N ARG A 234 2.73 0.78 -20.28
CA ARG A 234 3.30 0.49 -21.59
C ARG A 234 3.91 1.70 -22.28
N ASP A 235 3.32 2.86 -22.01
CA ASP A 235 3.59 4.12 -22.67
C ASP A 235 3.10 5.29 -21.78
N GLU A 236 3.44 6.51 -22.17
CA GLU A 236 3.11 7.73 -21.45
C GLU A 236 1.59 7.98 -21.37
N ASP A 237 0.85 7.69 -22.45
CA ASP A 237 -0.60 7.83 -22.44
C ASP A 237 -1.27 6.88 -21.44
N HIS A 238 -0.78 5.64 -21.32
CA HIS A 238 -1.21 4.69 -20.31
C HIS A 238 -0.84 5.18 -18.91
N LEU A 239 0.36 5.77 -18.74
CA LEU A 239 0.78 6.36 -17.48
C LEU A 239 -0.20 7.44 -17.01
N LEU A 240 -0.47 8.43 -17.86
CA LEU A 240 -1.35 9.56 -17.54
C LEU A 240 -2.79 9.11 -17.27
N ARG A 241 -3.33 8.16 -18.05
CA ARG A 241 -4.65 7.58 -17.79
C ARG A 241 -4.70 6.84 -16.45
N THR A 242 -3.65 6.12 -16.09
CA THR A 242 -3.58 5.41 -14.81
C THR A 242 -3.48 6.37 -13.64
N ILE A 243 -2.70 7.44 -13.75
CA ILE A 243 -2.66 8.50 -12.72
C ILE A 243 -4.05 9.12 -12.54
N GLY A 244 -4.68 9.56 -13.64
CA GLY A 244 -6.02 10.13 -13.60
C GLY A 244 -7.09 9.17 -13.05
N TYR A 245 -6.97 7.87 -13.36
CA TYR A 245 -7.80 6.84 -12.74
C TYR A 245 -7.58 6.80 -11.23
N ILE A 246 -6.35 6.65 -10.75
CA ILE A 246 -6.01 6.53 -9.32
C ILE A 246 -6.51 7.75 -8.54
N ASP A 247 -6.17 8.95 -9.00
CA ASP A 247 -6.58 10.20 -8.37
C ASP A 247 -8.11 10.40 -8.43
N GLY A 248 -8.77 9.90 -9.47
CA GLY A 248 -10.22 9.99 -9.64
C GLY A 248 -11.04 8.97 -8.85
N ASN A 249 -10.44 7.93 -8.26
CA ASN A 249 -11.18 6.88 -7.54
C ASN A 249 -12.01 7.43 -6.36
N PRO A 250 -11.48 8.31 -5.49
CA PRO A 250 -12.27 8.90 -4.41
C PRO A 250 -13.52 9.65 -4.90
N VAL A 251 -13.41 10.33 -6.04
CA VAL A 251 -14.54 11.05 -6.66
C VAL A 251 -15.55 10.06 -7.23
N LYS A 252 -15.08 9.04 -7.95
CA LYS A 252 -15.92 7.95 -8.49
C LYS A 252 -16.72 7.25 -7.38
N ALA A 253 -16.09 7.01 -6.23
CA ALA A 253 -16.70 6.39 -5.07
C ALA A 253 -17.60 7.34 -4.24
N GLY A 254 -17.72 8.62 -4.64
CA GLY A 254 -18.53 9.62 -3.94
C GLY A 254 -18.00 10.02 -2.56
N LEU A 255 -16.70 9.83 -2.32
CA LEU A 255 -16.05 10.21 -1.04
C LEU A 255 -15.76 11.70 -0.97
N VAL A 256 -15.47 12.33 -2.12
CA VAL A 256 -15.16 13.76 -2.28
C VAL A 256 -15.66 14.27 -3.63
N VAL A 257 -15.81 15.59 -3.75
CA VAL A 257 -16.23 16.24 -5.01
C VAL A 257 -15.03 16.43 -5.96
N SER A 258 -13.87 16.79 -5.43
CA SER A 258 -12.62 16.91 -6.18
C SER A 258 -11.58 15.91 -5.69
N ALA A 259 -10.77 15.37 -6.61
CA ALA A 259 -9.71 14.42 -6.30
C ALA A 259 -8.73 14.95 -5.23
N ALA A 260 -8.46 16.26 -5.25
CA ALA A 260 -7.54 16.87 -4.33
C ALA A 260 -8.12 17.14 -2.93
N ASP A 261 -9.43 17.01 -2.74
CA ASP A 261 -10.04 17.08 -1.42
C ASP A 261 -9.84 15.76 -0.66
N TRP A 262 -9.34 14.70 -1.32
CA TRP A 262 -9.08 13.42 -0.67
C TRP A 262 -7.70 13.43 0.02
N PRO A 263 -7.63 13.49 1.36
CA PRO A 263 -6.37 13.71 2.08
C PRO A 263 -5.39 12.52 1.95
N TRP A 264 -5.88 11.35 1.54
CA TRP A 264 -5.11 10.10 1.47
C TRP A 264 -4.74 9.70 0.04
N GLY A 265 -4.59 10.67 -0.86
CA GLY A 265 -4.20 10.44 -2.25
C GLY A 265 -3.18 11.45 -2.79
N SER A 266 -2.47 11.07 -3.85
CA SER A 266 -1.44 11.89 -4.50
C SER A 266 -1.94 13.26 -4.97
N ALA A 267 -3.16 13.32 -5.51
CA ALA A 267 -3.78 14.57 -5.97
C ALA A 267 -3.80 15.67 -4.89
N HIS A 268 -4.10 15.32 -3.65
CA HIS A 268 -4.09 16.27 -2.53
C HIS A 268 -2.68 16.81 -2.26
N HIS A 269 -1.66 15.95 -2.29
CA HIS A 269 -0.27 16.37 -2.06
C HIS A 269 0.30 17.21 -3.21
N ALA A 270 -0.08 16.91 -4.45
CA ALA A 270 0.33 17.69 -5.63
C ALA A 270 -0.20 19.13 -5.60
N GLN A 271 -1.41 19.36 -5.08
CA GLN A 271 -1.91 20.71 -4.88
C GLN A 271 -1.17 21.45 -3.78
N ARG A 272 -0.84 20.77 -2.67
CA ARG A 272 -0.10 21.39 -1.56
C ARG A 272 1.29 21.84 -1.95
N THR A 273 1.98 21.09 -2.81
CA THR A 273 3.23 21.57 -3.41
C THR A 273 2.94 22.81 -4.24
N CYS A 274 2.07 22.76 -5.27
CA CYS A 274 1.80 23.92 -6.13
C CYS A 274 1.39 25.19 -5.35
N ALA A 275 0.53 25.06 -4.32
CA ALA A 275 0.12 26.17 -3.45
C ALA A 275 1.29 26.73 -2.62
N ALA A 276 2.11 25.86 -2.01
CA ALA A 276 3.29 26.28 -1.25
C ALA A 276 4.39 26.89 -2.13
N TRP A 277 4.43 26.54 -3.42
CA TRP A 277 5.27 27.22 -4.40
C TRP A 277 4.68 28.59 -4.78
N GLY A 278 3.37 28.71 -5.00
CA GLY A 278 2.68 29.98 -5.30
C GLY A 278 2.77 31.04 -4.20
N GLU A 279 2.67 30.65 -2.92
CA GLU A 279 2.85 31.57 -1.78
C GLU A 279 4.29 32.10 -1.66
N ARG A 280 5.29 31.31 -2.06
CA ARG A 280 6.71 31.71 -1.99
C ARG A 280 7.09 32.77 -3.02
N ILE A 281 6.34 32.87 -4.12
CA ILE A 281 6.57 33.83 -5.21
C ILE A 281 5.74 35.12 -5.02
N GLY A 282 4.74 35.12 -4.13
CA GLY A 282 3.84 36.26 -3.90
C GLY A 282 4.14 37.10 -2.65
N GLY A 283 5.21 36.80 -1.90
CA GLY A 283 5.52 37.46 -0.62
C GLY A 283 6.65 38.50 -0.65
N GLY A 284 7.10 38.92 -1.84
CA GLY A 284 8.18 39.89 -2.00
C GLY A 284 7.77 41.02 -2.92
N ASP A 285 6.85 41.87 -2.48
CA ASP A 285 6.72 43.27 -2.88
C ASP A 285 5.77 43.95 -1.90
N GLY A 286 6.35 44.76 -1.00
CA GLY A 286 5.67 45.52 0.05
C GLY A 286 6.65 46.11 1.05
#